data_AF-A0A3B8V439-F1
#
_entry.id   AF-A0A3B8V439-F1
#
_cell.length_a   1.000
_cell.length_b   1.000
_cell.length_c   1.000
_cell.angle_alpha   90.00
_cell.angle_beta   90.00
_cell.angle_gamma   90.00
#
_symmetry.space_group_name_H-M   'P 1'
#
loop_
_entity.id
_entity.type
_entity.pdbx_description
1 polymer ?
#
loop_
_entity_poly.entity_id
_entity_poly.type
_entity_poly.pdbx_seq_one_letter_code
_entity_poly.pdbx_strand_id
1 'polypeptide(L)' 'GEGNLSGARILIFGEGGNPGGDGICPDCDCCDANGNTSCSDPGCTAAVCQVDPICCEFGWDSVCASIAEVECNGCEGDAP' A
#
# COMPACT_ATOMS: atom_id res chain seq x y z
N GLY A 1 -2.59 9.20 31.79
CA GLY A 1 -3.30 8.06 32.37
C GLY A 1 -4.38 7.64 31.40
N GLU A 2 -4.37 6.34 31.09
CA GLU A 2 -5.49 5.51 30.65
C GLU A 2 -6.20 5.82 29.33
N GLY A 3 -6.07 4.86 28.40
CA GLY A 3 -7.05 4.53 27.37
C GLY A 3 -6.84 3.09 26.93
N ASN A 4 -7.60 2.18 27.54
CA ASN A 4 -7.48 0.73 27.43
C ASN A 4 -8.03 0.24 26.07
N LEU A 5 -7.19 -0.38 25.24
CA LEU A 5 -7.61 -1.03 23.98
C LEU A 5 -7.76 -2.54 24.19
N SER A 6 -8.69 -2.95 25.07
CA SER A 6 -9.08 -4.35 25.21
C SER A 6 -9.76 -4.82 23.92
N GLY A 7 -8.98 -5.44 23.03
CA GLY A 7 -9.46 -6.09 21.81
C GLY A 7 -9.09 -5.40 20.49
N ALA A 8 -8.33 -4.30 20.50
CA ALA A 8 -7.73 -3.79 19.27
C ALA A 8 -6.63 -4.78 18.87
N ARG A 9 -6.84 -5.50 17.77
CA ARG A 9 -5.75 -6.17 17.07
C ARG A 9 -4.82 -5.05 16.65
N ILE A 10 -3.85 -4.76 17.52
CA ILE A 10 -2.73 -3.87 17.29
C ILE A 10 -1.96 -4.49 16.13
N LEU A 11 -2.37 -4.13 14.92
CA LEU A 11 -1.44 -3.97 13.85
C LEU A 11 -0.65 -2.75 14.27
N ILE A 12 0.53 -2.99 14.85
CA ILE A 12 1.57 -1.99 14.94
C ILE A 12 1.68 -1.47 13.51
N PHE A 13 1.18 -0.25 13.26
CA PHE A 13 1.63 0.50 12.11
C PHE A 13 3.15 0.53 12.27
N GLY A 14 3.84 -0.26 11.47
CA GLY A 14 5.23 0.05 11.17
C GLY A 14 5.17 1.45 10.60
N GLU A 15 5.60 2.42 11.40
CA GLU A 15 5.61 3.83 11.05
C GLU A 15 6.63 4.02 9.91
N GLY A 16 6.20 3.70 8.70
CA GLY A 16 6.76 4.18 7.44
C GLY A 16 5.86 5.30 6.88
N GLY A 17 5.41 6.19 7.76
CA GLY A 17 4.66 7.38 7.34
C GLY A 17 5.58 8.31 6.55
N ASN A 18 5.33 8.43 5.25
CA ASN A 18 5.84 9.56 4.48
C ASN A 18 5.16 10.85 4.98
N PRO A 19 5.88 11.89 5.43
CA PRO A 19 5.29 13.10 6.01
C PRO A 19 4.90 14.13 4.93
N GLY A 20 4.23 13.68 3.88
CA GLY A 20 3.55 14.51 2.88
C GLY A 20 2.43 13.65 2.31
N GLY A 21 1.16 13.95 2.56
CA GLY A 21 0.51 15.18 2.10
C GLY A 21 -0.13 14.84 0.77
N ASP A 22 -1.46 14.82 0.76
CA ASP A 22 -2.40 14.50 -0.33
C ASP A 22 -2.28 13.10 -0.96
N GLY A 23 -3.15 12.17 -0.52
CA GLY A 23 -3.38 10.85 -1.14
C GLY A 23 -4.04 10.97 -2.53
N ILE A 24 -3.38 11.65 -3.44
CA ILE A 24 -3.73 11.76 -4.84
C ILE A 24 -2.52 11.19 -5.59
N CYS A 25 -2.59 9.91 -5.94
CA CYS A 25 -1.66 9.32 -6.89
C CYS A 25 -2.39 9.11 -8.23
N PRO A 26 -2.55 10.18 -9.04
CA PRO A 26 -3.36 10.16 -10.25
C PRO A 26 -2.77 9.26 -11.35
N ASP A 27 -1.53 8.81 -11.18
CA ASP A 27 -0.80 7.88 -12.06
C ASP A 27 -0.07 6.79 -11.24
N CYS A 28 -0.66 6.31 -10.14
CA CYS A 28 -0.05 5.18 -9.41
C CYS A 28 -0.25 3.87 -10.19
N ASP A 29 0.81 3.43 -10.87
CA ASP A 29 0.92 2.05 -11.40
C ASP A 29 0.88 0.97 -10.30
N CYS A 30 0.77 1.36 -9.01
CA CYS A 30 0.58 0.46 -7.88
C CYS A 30 -0.72 -0.34 -7.97
N CYS A 31 -1.70 0.20 -8.68
CA CYS A 31 -3.06 -0.30 -8.73
C CYS A 31 -3.34 -1.14 -9.96
N ASP A 32 -2.34 -1.26 -10.82
CA ASP A 32 -2.40 -2.02 -12.05
C ASP A 32 -1.27 -3.05 -12.07
N ALA A 33 -1.51 -4.15 -12.77
CA ALA A 33 -0.46 -5.11 -13.04
C ALA A 33 0.60 -4.47 -13.97
N ASN A 34 1.68 -3.97 -13.39
CA ASN A 34 2.76 -3.32 -14.13
C ASN A 34 3.92 -4.28 -14.48
N GLY A 35 3.98 -5.45 -13.84
CA GLY A 35 4.98 -6.49 -14.07
C GLY A 35 6.38 -6.19 -13.51
N ASN A 36 6.61 -5.01 -12.95
CA ASN A 36 7.84 -4.67 -12.24
C ASN A 36 7.81 -5.26 -10.83
N THR A 37 8.93 -5.30 -10.11
CA THR A 37 8.97 -5.77 -8.71
C THR A 37 8.62 -4.67 -7.70
N SER A 38 7.99 -3.60 -8.16
CA SER A 38 7.64 -2.42 -7.37
C SER A 38 6.66 -1.57 -8.15
N CYS A 39 6.04 -0.61 -7.49
CA CYS A 39 5.30 0.46 -8.13
C CYS A 39 5.95 1.83 -7.91
N SER A 40 5.31 2.87 -8.40
CA SER A 40 5.70 4.29 -8.36
C SER A 40 5.74 4.88 -6.95
N ASP A 41 4.98 4.31 -6.01
CA ASP A 41 5.04 4.68 -4.60
C ASP A 41 5.89 3.65 -3.80
N PRO A 42 7.06 4.06 -3.27
CA PRO A 42 7.94 3.17 -2.50
C PRO A 42 7.36 2.79 -1.12
N GLY A 43 6.51 3.64 -0.53
CA GLY A 43 5.80 3.33 0.70
C GLY A 43 4.71 2.28 0.45
N CYS A 44 3.95 2.44 -0.62
CA CYS A 44 2.99 1.45 -1.09
C CYS A 44 3.65 0.12 -1.42
N THR A 45 4.75 0.17 -2.19
CA THR A 45 5.56 -1.01 -2.51
C THR A 45 5.98 -1.73 -1.24
N ALA A 46 6.54 -1.02 -0.26
CA ALA A 46 6.96 -1.63 1.00
C ALA A 46 5.79 -2.28 1.74
N ALA A 47 4.62 -1.63 1.80
CA ALA A 47 3.43 -2.18 2.42
C ALA A 47 2.95 -3.46 1.71
N VAL A 48 2.88 -3.45 0.38
CA VAL A 48 2.50 -4.64 -0.43
C VAL A 48 3.51 -5.77 -0.23
N CYS A 49 4.82 -5.49 -0.23
CA CYS A 49 5.85 -6.52 0.01
C CYS A 49 5.73 -7.17 1.41
N GLN A 50 5.23 -6.44 2.42
CA GLN A 50 5.00 -7.00 3.76
C GLN A 50 3.81 -7.97 3.79
N VAL A 51 2.82 -7.75 2.92
CA VAL A 51 1.66 -8.63 2.78
C VAL A 51 2.01 -9.86 1.93
N ASP A 52 2.61 -9.63 0.75
CA ASP A 52 3.07 -10.68 -0.15
C ASP A 52 4.47 -10.36 -0.74
N PRO A 53 5.53 -11.04 -0.27
CA PRO A 53 6.88 -10.87 -0.81
C PRO A 53 7.01 -11.20 -2.29
N ILE A 54 6.13 -12.05 -2.84
CA ILE A 54 6.16 -12.45 -4.26
C ILE A 54 6.02 -11.22 -5.17
N CYS A 55 5.24 -10.22 -4.75
CA CYS A 55 5.07 -8.96 -5.48
C CYS A 55 6.37 -8.20 -5.74
N CYS A 56 7.36 -8.43 -4.89
CA CYS A 56 8.65 -7.73 -4.91
C CYS A 56 9.81 -8.63 -5.32
N GLU A 57 9.57 -9.93 -5.49
CA GLU A 57 10.55 -10.91 -5.96
C GLU A 57 10.28 -11.38 -7.40
N PHE A 58 9.01 -11.54 -7.77
CA PHE A 58 8.60 -12.10 -9.06
C PHE A 58 7.92 -11.08 -9.97
N GLY A 59 7.27 -10.08 -9.39
CA GLY A 59 6.68 -8.97 -10.12
C GLY A 59 5.27 -8.63 -9.65
N TRP A 60 4.81 -7.46 -10.08
CA TRP A 60 3.57 -6.84 -9.68
C TRP A 60 2.46 -7.23 -10.65
N ASP A 61 1.64 -8.17 -10.22
CA ASP A 61 0.51 -8.69 -10.96
C ASP A 61 -0.83 -8.14 -10.41
N SER A 62 -1.95 -8.69 -10.88
CA SER A 62 -3.28 -8.29 -10.41
C SER A 62 -3.51 -8.55 -8.93
N VAL A 63 -2.82 -9.53 -8.33
CA VAL A 63 -2.90 -9.79 -6.89
C VAL A 63 -2.16 -8.67 -6.14
N CYS A 64 -0.97 -8.30 -6.60
CA CYS A 64 -0.20 -7.19 -6.03
C CYS A 64 -0.96 -5.85 -6.12
N ALA A 65 -1.60 -5.60 -7.27
CA ALA A 65 -2.50 -4.47 -7.45
C ALA A 65 -3.68 -4.48 -6.48
N SER A 66 -4.32 -5.64 -6.27
CA SER A 66 -5.42 -5.78 -5.32
C SER A 66 -4.99 -5.55 -3.87
N ILE A 67 -3.76 -5.94 -3.51
CA ILE A 67 -3.19 -5.65 -2.20
C ILE A 67 -2.95 -4.14 -2.07
N ALA A 68 -2.41 -3.50 -3.12
CA ALA A 68 -2.16 -2.06 -3.15
C ALA A 68 -3.43 -1.23 -2.99
N GLU A 69 -4.56 -1.65 -3.56
CA GLU A 69 -5.86 -0.99 -3.35
C GLU A 69 -6.23 -0.88 -1.86
N VAL A 70 -5.88 -1.89 -1.07
CA VAL A 70 -6.18 -1.97 0.36
C VAL A 70 -5.11 -1.26 1.20
N GLU A 71 -3.84 -1.50 0.91
CA GLU A 71 -2.72 -1.05 1.74
C GLU A 71 -2.28 0.39 1.44
N CYS A 72 -2.55 0.90 0.24
CA CYS A 72 -2.01 2.18 -0.23
C CYS A 72 -3.05 3.32 -0.23
N ASN A 73 -4.15 3.14 0.51
CA ASN A 73 -5.19 4.14 0.78
C ASN A 73 -5.76 4.80 -0.49
N GLY A 74 -5.98 4.00 -1.54
CA GLY A 74 -6.80 4.36 -2.69
C GLY A 74 -6.02 4.60 -3.98
N CYS A 75 -6.23 3.67 -4.90
CA CYS A 75 -6.10 3.82 -6.35
C CYS A 75 -7.22 4.68 -6.96
N GLU A 76 -8.06 5.25 -6.09
CA GLU A 76 -9.26 5.98 -6.42
C GLU A 76 -8.83 7.37 -6.93
N GLY A 77 -8.23 7.36 -8.11
CA GLY A 77 -8.42 8.45 -9.04
C GLY A 77 -9.92 8.53 -9.27
N ASP A 78 -10.56 9.53 -8.67
CA ASP A 78 -11.81 10.06 -9.15
C ASP A 78 -11.53 10.49 -10.60
N ALA A 79 -11.72 9.54 -11.53
CA ALA A 79 -11.72 9.83 -12.95
C ALA A 79 -12.87 10.81 -13.20
N PRO A 80 -12.67 11.87 -14.01
CA PRO A 80 -13.65 12.93 -14.18
C PRO A 80 -15.01 12.46 -14.69
#